data_AF-A0A954M864-F1
#
_entry.id   AF-A0A954M864-F1
#
_cell.length_a   1.000
_cell.length_b   1.000
_cell.length_c   1.000
_cell.angle_alpha   90.00
_cell.angle_beta   90.00
_cell.angle_gamma   90.00
#
_symmetry.space_group_name_H-M   'P 1'
#
loop_
_entity.id
_entity.type
_entity.pdbx_description
1 polymer ?
#
loop_
_entity_poly.entity_id
_entity_poly.type
_entity_poly.pdbx_seq_one_letter_code
_entity_poly.pdbx_strand_id
1 'polypeptide(L)'
;MGTAEKQSVGRVRVRRAERRQVEWRPWALDQLLASDHRARSVWTYVDSLDLSPLYAEIRAVEGQAGRDAVDPKILMALWMLATIEGISSAR
;
A
#
# COMPACT_ATOMS: atom_id res chain seq x y z
N MET A 1 56.71 21.54 -20.14
CA MET A 1 56.08 20.22 -20.26
C MET A 1 54.99 20.14 -19.21
N GLY A 2 53.72 19.95 -19.60
CA GLY A 2 52.59 19.86 -18.66
C GLY A 2 51.29 20.39 -19.24
N THR A 3 50.73 19.73 -20.25
CA THR A 3 49.36 19.97 -20.71
C THR A 3 48.38 19.42 -19.67
N ALA A 4 47.58 20.29 -19.06
CA ALA A 4 46.52 19.90 -18.14
C ALA A 4 45.40 19.19 -18.92
N GLU A 5 45.19 17.92 -18.60
CA GLU A 5 44.14 17.07 -19.19
C GLU A 5 42.79 17.48 -18.61
N LYS A 6 41.89 18.02 -19.44
CA LYS A 6 40.49 18.28 -19.05
C LYS A 6 39.77 16.94 -18.90
N GLN A 7 39.61 16.48 -17.66
CA GLN A 7 38.75 15.34 -17.34
C GLN A 7 37.33 15.60 -17.85
N SER A 8 36.84 14.72 -18.72
CA SER A 8 35.48 14.80 -19.25
C SER A 8 34.48 14.57 -18.13
N VAL A 9 33.73 15.61 -17.76
CA VAL A 9 32.64 15.50 -16.80
C VAL A 9 31.61 14.50 -17.35
N GLY A 10 31.42 13.38 -16.65
CA GLY A 10 30.50 12.32 -17.05
C GLY A 10 29.09 12.85 -17.28
N ARG A 11 28.43 12.36 -18.33
CA ARG A 11 27.09 12.82 -18.72
C ARG A 11 26.08 12.64 -17.58
N VAL A 12 25.34 13.69 -17.27
CA VAL A 12 24.33 13.70 -16.20
C VAL A 12 23.28 12.61 -16.45
N ARG A 13 23.10 11.72 -15.47
CA ARG A 13 22.05 10.70 -15.47
C ARG A 13 20.88 11.20 -14.64
N VAL A 14 19.75 11.51 -15.28
CA VAL A 14 18.52 11.92 -14.62
C VAL A 14 17.38 10.96 -14.94
N ARG A 15 16.56 10.62 -13.94
CA ARG A 15 15.29 9.93 -14.15
C ARG A 15 14.26 10.95 -14.62
N ARG A 16 13.62 10.70 -15.76
CA ARG A 16 12.52 11.53 -16.29
C ARG A 16 11.20 10.81 -16.07
N ALA A 17 10.13 11.57 -15.86
CA ALA A 17 8.79 10.99 -15.81
C ALA A 17 8.37 10.52 -17.21
N GLU A 18 7.95 9.25 -17.34
CA GLU A 18 7.38 8.72 -18.57
C GLU A 18 5.86 8.91 -18.56
N ARG A 19 5.38 9.93 -19.29
CA ARG A 19 3.97 10.31 -19.30
C ARG A 19 3.11 9.46 -20.23
N ARG A 20 3.71 8.59 -21.03
CA ARG A 20 3.01 7.70 -21.97
C ARG A 20 3.05 6.24 -21.55
N GLN A 21 3.50 5.94 -20.33
CA GLN A 21 3.55 4.57 -19.84
C GLN A 21 2.13 4.05 -19.58
N VAL A 22 1.66 3.20 -20.48
CA VAL A 22 0.47 2.37 -20.30
C VAL A 22 0.98 0.96 -20.03
N GLU A 23 0.73 0.42 -18.82
CA GLU A 23 1.28 -0.86 -18.37
C GLU A 23 0.20 -1.67 -17.64
N TRP A 24 0.08 -2.96 -17.99
CA TRP A 24 -0.65 -3.95 -17.22
C TRP A 24 0.29 -4.65 -16.24
N ARG A 25 -0.07 -4.70 -14.95
CA ARG A 25 0.72 -5.33 -13.89
C ARG A 25 -0.03 -6.52 -13.28
N PRO A 26 0.35 -7.77 -13.60
CA PRO A 26 -0.33 -8.97 -13.12
C PRO A 26 0.17 -9.37 -11.72
N TRP A 27 -0.02 -8.51 -10.72
CA TRP A 27 0.33 -8.79 -9.34
C TRP A 27 -0.91 -8.77 -8.43
N ALA A 28 -1.05 -9.79 -7.59
CA ALA A 28 -1.94 -9.74 -6.45
C ALA A 28 -1.38 -8.79 -5.37
N LEU A 29 -2.25 -8.25 -4.51
CA LEU A 29 -1.83 -7.36 -3.41
C LEU A 29 -0.77 -8.01 -2.52
N ASP A 30 -0.93 -9.29 -2.22
CA ASP A 30 0.05 -10.05 -1.45
C ASP A 30 1.41 -10.14 -2.15
N GLN A 31 1.47 -10.16 -3.48
CA GLN A 31 2.76 -10.20 -4.18
C GLN A 31 3.52 -8.86 -4.08
N LEU A 32 2.88 -7.79 -3.61
CA LEU A 32 3.52 -6.50 -3.36
C LEU A 32 4.22 -6.45 -2.00
N LEU A 33 4.02 -7.45 -1.12
CA LEU A 33 4.63 -7.51 0.20
C LEU A 33 5.69 -8.62 0.26
N ALA A 34 6.79 -8.35 0.97
CA ALA A 34 7.75 -9.40 1.32
C ALA A 34 7.05 -10.55 2.05
N SER A 35 7.55 -11.78 1.89
CA SER A 35 6.93 -12.99 2.45
C SER A 35 6.82 -12.95 3.98
N ASP A 36 7.73 -12.25 4.63
CA ASP A 36 7.84 -12.08 6.08
C ASP A 36 7.26 -10.74 6.58
N HIS A 37 6.62 -9.96 5.69
CA HIS A 37 6.04 -8.68 6.06
C HIS A 37 4.90 -8.85 7.07
N ARG A 38 4.96 -8.14 8.20
CA ARG A 38 4.00 -8.24 9.30
C ARG A 38 2.54 -8.07 8.89
N ALA A 39 2.26 -7.20 7.91
CA ALA A 39 0.92 -7.00 7.39
C ALA A 39 0.24 -8.29 6.90
N ARG A 40 0.99 -9.29 6.41
CA ARG A 40 0.44 -10.60 6.03
C ARG A 40 -0.12 -11.34 7.25
N SER A 41 0.67 -11.44 8.31
CA SER A 41 0.25 -12.10 9.56
C SER A 41 -0.92 -11.37 10.21
N VAL A 42 -0.91 -10.04 10.19
CA VAL A 42 -2.04 -9.21 10.66
C VAL A 42 -3.29 -9.51 9.84
N TRP A 43 -3.19 -9.54 8.51
CA TRP A 43 -4.32 -9.83 7.64
C TRP A 43 -4.91 -11.22 7.89
N THR A 44 -4.06 -12.26 7.95
CA THR A 44 -4.50 -13.63 8.27
C THR A 44 -5.19 -13.71 9.63
N TYR A 45 -4.70 -12.98 10.64
CA TYR A 45 -5.35 -12.92 11.94
C TYR A 45 -6.71 -12.23 11.86
N VAL A 46 -6.80 -11.08 11.20
CA VAL A 46 -8.07 -10.35 11.02
C VAL A 46 -9.09 -11.20 10.25
N ASP A 47 -8.64 -11.98 9.27
CA ASP A 47 -9.51 -12.89 8.51
C ASP A 47 -10.12 -14.01 9.38
N SER A 48 -9.48 -14.34 10.50
CA SER A 48 -9.98 -15.32 11.47
C SER A 48 -10.97 -14.76 12.49
N LEU A 49 -11.16 -13.43 12.54
CA LEU A 49 -12.06 -12.78 13.49
C LEU A 49 -13.51 -12.82 13.01
N ASP A 50 -14.44 -13.00 13.95
CA ASP A 50 -15.85 -12.71 13.69
C ASP A 50 -16.08 -11.20 13.72
N LEU A 51 -16.15 -10.61 12.53
CA LEU A 51 -16.46 -9.18 12.34
C LEU A 51 -17.93 -8.94 11.97
N SER A 52 -18.79 -9.97 12.02
CA SER A 52 -20.21 -9.86 11.68
C SER A 52 -20.92 -8.71 12.39
N PRO A 53 -20.66 -8.40 13.68
CA PRO A 53 -21.25 -7.25 14.34
C PRO A 53 -20.92 -5.91 13.67
N LEU A 54 -19.69 -5.74 13.15
CA LEU A 54 -19.27 -4.52 12.46
C LEU A 54 -19.93 -4.40 11.08
N TYR A 55 -20.05 -5.51 10.36
CA TYR A 55 -20.77 -5.52 9.08
C TYR A 55 -22.26 -5.23 9.26
N ALA A 56 -22.87 -5.68 10.35
CA ALA A 56 -24.28 -5.44 10.63
C ALA A 56 -24.63 -3.95 10.83
N GLU A 57 -23.66 -3.10 11.18
CA GLU A 57 -23.85 -1.65 11.30
C GLU A 57 -23.79 -0.91 9.95
N ILE A 58 -23.37 -1.58 8.87
CA ILE A 58 -23.24 -0.97 7.55
C ILE A 58 -24.63 -0.77 6.92
N ARG A 59 -24.94 0.49 6.62
CA ARG A 59 -26.21 0.89 5.96
C ARG A 59 -26.10 1.01 4.44
N ALA A 60 -24.88 0.93 3.89
CA ALA A 60 -24.65 0.92 2.46
C ALA A 60 -24.97 -0.48 1.91
N VAL A 61 -26.14 -0.61 1.28
CA VAL A 61 -26.65 -1.89 0.74
C VAL A 61 -26.90 -1.77 -0.75
N GLU A 62 -26.85 -2.90 -1.46
CA GLU A 62 -27.02 -2.96 -2.90
C GLU A 62 -28.36 -2.33 -3.36
N GLY A 63 -28.31 -1.58 -4.46
CA GLY A 63 -29.50 -0.94 -5.04
C GLY A 63 -29.95 0.36 -4.37
N GLN A 64 -29.25 0.85 -3.34
CA GLN A 64 -29.52 2.14 -2.70
C GLN A 64 -28.45 3.19 -3.03
N ALA A 65 -28.84 4.46 -3.07
CA ALA A 65 -27.90 5.56 -3.31
C ALA A 65 -26.98 5.78 -2.10
N GLY A 66 -25.67 5.85 -2.34
CA GLY A 66 -24.67 6.06 -1.30
C GLY A 66 -23.27 5.69 -1.77
N ARG A 67 -22.25 6.04 -0.99
CA ARG A 67 -20.89 5.54 -1.17
C ARG A 67 -20.77 4.19 -0.47
N ASP A 68 -20.05 3.25 -1.09
CA ASP A 68 -19.66 2.00 -0.46
C ASP A 68 -18.95 2.26 0.88
N ALA A 69 -19.30 1.46 1.89
CA ALA A 69 -18.59 1.46 3.16
C ALA A 69 -17.17 0.90 2.98
N VAL A 70 -16.24 1.36 3.80
CA VAL A 70 -14.92 0.73 3.89
C VAL A 70 -15.08 -0.61 4.59
N ASP A 71 -14.48 -1.66 4.02
CA ASP A 71 -14.48 -2.99 4.62
C ASP A 71 -13.90 -2.95 6.06
N PRO A 72 -14.67 -3.39 7.08
CA PRO A 72 -14.19 -3.52 8.46
C PRO A 72 -12.85 -4.25 8.60
N LYS A 73 -12.55 -5.25 7.76
CA LYS A 73 -11.26 -5.95 7.77
C LYS A 73 -10.09 -5.02 7.49
N ILE A 74 -10.25 -4.08 6.55
CA ILE A 74 -9.23 -3.11 6.19
C ILE A 74 -8.94 -2.20 7.39
N LEU A 75 -9.99 -1.66 8.03
CA LEU A 75 -9.84 -0.77 9.17
C LEU A 75 -9.20 -1.49 10.38
N MET A 76 -9.62 -2.72 10.65
CA MET A 76 -9.05 -3.55 11.71
C MET A 76 -7.57 -3.87 11.45
N ALA A 77 -7.24 -4.29 10.23
CA ALA A 77 -5.86 -4.60 9.85
C ALA A 77 -4.94 -3.38 9.95
N LEU A 78 -5.39 -2.21 9.48
CA LEU A 78 -4.62 -0.97 9.57
C LEU A 78 -4.39 -0.56 11.02
N TRP A 79 -5.44 -0.60 11.86
CA TRP A 79 -5.32 -0.25 13.27
C TRP A 79 -4.38 -1.20 14.02
N MET A 80 -4.51 -2.51 13.80
CA MET A 80 -3.62 -3.50 14.42
C MET A 80 -2.17 -3.34 13.96
N LEU A 81 -1.95 -3.16 12.66
CA LEU A 81 -0.60 -2.98 12.11
C LEU A 81 0.05 -1.72 12.70
N ALA A 82 -0.67 -0.59 12.70
CA ALA A 82 -0.19 0.66 13.30
C ALA A 82 0.15 0.48 14.79
N THR A 83 -0.70 -0.21 15.54
CA THR A 83 -0.47 -0.52 16.96
C THR A 83 0.81 -1.35 17.16
N ILE A 84 1.01 -2.39 16.33
CA ILE A 84 2.20 -3.24 16.36
C ILE A 84 3.48 -2.46 15.98
N GLU A 85 3.37 -1.47 15.11
CA GLU A 85 4.47 -0.59 14.68
C GLU A 85 4.70 0.61 15.60
N GLY A 86 3.87 0.78 16.64
CA GLY A 86 3.97 1.92 17.55
C GLY A 86 3.50 3.25 16.95
N ILE A 87 2.71 3.20 15.88
CA ILE A 87 2.12 4.37 15.22
C ILE A 87 0.75 4.65 15.85
N SER A 88 0.63 5.78 16.54
CA SER A 88 -0.58 6.17 17.28
C SER A 88 -1.35 7.33 16.65
N SER A 89 -0.90 7.85 15.51
CA SER A 89 -1.56 8.97 14.81
C SER A 89 -2.06 8.55 13.43
N ALA A 90 -3.32 8.82 13.14
CA ALA A 90 -3.85 8.88 11.79
C ALA A 90 -3.82 10.34 11.32
N ARG A 91 -3.16 10.63 10.20
CA ARG A 91 -3.06 11.98 9.62
C ARG A 91 -3.26 11.91 8.12
#